data_AF-A0A2V5M5K7-F1
#
_entry.id   AF-A0A2V5M5K7-F1
#
_cell.length_a   1.000
_cell.length_b   1.000
_cell.length_c   1.000
_cell.angle_alpha   90.00
_cell.angle_beta   90.00
_cell.angle_gamma   90.00
#
_symmetry.space_group_name_H-M   'P 1'
#
loop_
_entity.id
_entity.type
_entity.pdbx_description
1 polymer ?
#
loop_
_entity_poly.entity_id
_entity_poly.type
_entity_poly.pdbx_seq_one_letter_code
_entity_poly.pdbx_strand_id
1 'polypeptide(L)'
;MDNITMRSKMRVYEKASDRVICIMSSGNLSLTQATLALIDEDLVLANNEATSETIMSTQTLYETARYVGSKVRTVEKRDRAALEGDGFDFNIHLIVGGQIAGLSPEIHLIYPQGNSIHATRDCPFLQIGETKYGKPILDRGFNYETSLSDAVKFGIISIDATMKSNVAVGPPIDLLCYEVDSLVANLRMRLDEDDPYLQEIGRKWQNGIVKLVKDMPVPDFAKHSLGFATAA
;
A
#
# COMPACT_ATOMS: atom_id res chain seq x y z
N MET A 1 -6.24 21.78 18.51
CA MET A 1 -5.59 20.48 18.75
C MET A 1 -5.12 20.02 17.39
N ASP A 2 -3.81 20.13 17.17
CA ASP A 2 -3.29 20.45 15.85
C ASP A 2 -3.19 19.24 14.94
N ASN A 3 -3.63 19.43 13.69
CA ASN A 3 -3.70 18.45 12.59
C ASN A 3 -2.31 18.11 12.02
N ILE A 4 -1.28 18.07 12.88
CA ILE A 4 0.14 17.89 12.52
C ILE A 4 0.47 16.40 12.27
N THR A 5 -0.36 15.47 12.75
CA THR A 5 -0.10 14.02 12.71
C THR A 5 -0.69 13.29 11.51
N MET A 6 -1.67 13.85 10.80
CA MET A 6 -2.24 13.23 9.60
C MET A 6 -1.45 13.66 8.36
N ARG A 7 -0.71 12.72 7.77
CA ARG A 7 0.06 12.91 6.54
C ARG A 7 -0.32 11.84 5.53
N SER A 8 -0.47 12.25 4.28
CA SER A 8 -0.68 11.30 3.19
C SER A 8 0.52 10.39 3.09
N LYS A 9 0.25 9.08 2.99
CA LYS A 9 1.26 8.05 2.74
C LYS A 9 1.36 7.72 1.26
N MET A 10 0.75 8.53 0.40
CA MET A 10 0.73 8.38 -1.05
C MET A 10 1.32 9.64 -1.70
N ARG A 11 2.25 9.46 -2.64
CA ARG A 11 2.80 10.54 -3.46
C ARG A 11 2.72 10.17 -4.92
N VAL A 12 2.17 11.05 -5.75
CA VAL A 12 2.03 10.83 -7.19
C VAL A 12 2.91 11.82 -7.95
N TYR A 13 3.71 11.30 -8.87
CA TYR A 13 4.51 12.01 -9.85
C TYR A 13 3.91 11.76 -11.23
N GLU A 14 3.61 12.82 -11.96
CA GLU A 14 2.84 12.75 -13.20
C GLU A 14 3.44 13.67 -14.24
N LYS A 15 3.55 13.16 -15.47
CA LYS A 15 3.81 13.95 -16.67
C LYS A 15 2.87 13.44 -17.74
N ALA A 16 1.85 14.24 -18.03
CA ALA A 16 0.75 13.88 -18.92
C ALA A 16 1.28 13.31 -20.25
N SER A 17 0.64 12.23 -20.72
CA SER A 17 1.01 11.50 -21.95
C SER A 17 2.39 10.83 -21.94
N ASP A 18 3.14 10.88 -20.83
CA ASP A 18 4.45 10.21 -20.67
C ASP A 18 4.39 9.19 -19.54
N ARG A 19 4.05 9.59 -18.32
CA ARG A 19 4.10 8.68 -17.17
C ARG A 19 3.24 9.10 -15.98
N VAL A 20 2.84 8.09 -15.23
CA VAL A 20 2.29 8.22 -13.88
C VAL A 20 3.07 7.27 -12.98
N ILE A 21 3.63 7.80 -11.88
CA ILE A 21 4.35 7.03 -10.88
C ILE A 21 3.77 7.38 -9.51
N CYS A 22 3.34 6.38 -8.76
CA CYS A 22 2.81 6.49 -7.40
C CYS A 22 3.76 5.79 -6.43
N ILE A 23 4.06 6.46 -5.32
CA ILE A 23 4.79 5.90 -4.19
C ILE A 23 3.88 5.85 -2.97
N MET A 24 3.77 4.68 -2.34
CA MET A 24 3.13 4.52 -1.03
C MET A 24 4.18 4.18 0.03
N SER A 25 4.01 4.67 1.26
CA SER A 25 5.03 4.54 2.30
C SER A 25 4.51 3.93 3.62
N SER A 26 5.39 3.19 4.30
CA SER A 26 5.17 2.69 5.67
C SER A 26 6.50 2.56 6.43
N GLY A 27 6.42 2.45 7.74
CA GLY A 27 7.57 2.37 8.64
C GLY A 27 7.82 3.70 9.33
N ASN A 28 9.09 4.00 9.60
CA ASN A 28 9.49 5.21 10.30
C ASN A 28 9.21 6.47 9.46
N LEU A 29 8.48 7.42 10.04
CA LEU A 29 8.08 8.65 9.36
C LEU A 29 9.28 9.51 8.93
N SER A 30 10.35 9.60 9.74
CA SER A 30 11.52 10.39 9.38
C SER A 30 12.24 9.79 8.17
N LEU A 31 12.34 8.46 8.11
CA LEU A 31 12.98 7.74 7.01
C LEU A 31 12.19 7.90 5.70
N THR A 32 10.87 7.74 5.76
CA THR A 32 10.00 7.90 4.58
C THR A 32 10.02 9.34 4.06
N GLN A 33 9.94 10.33 4.95
CA GLN A 33 10.01 11.74 4.57
C GLN A 33 11.37 12.12 4.00
N ALA A 34 12.48 11.67 4.61
CA ALA A 34 13.82 11.92 4.09
C ALA A 34 13.99 11.30 2.69
N THR A 35 13.48 10.08 2.48
CA THR A 35 13.57 9.42 1.18
C THR A 35 12.78 10.18 0.11
N LEU A 36 11.53 10.58 0.41
CA LEU A 36 10.72 11.38 -0.52
C LEU A 36 11.30 12.78 -0.76
N ALA A 37 11.90 13.40 0.26
CA ALA A 37 12.55 14.70 0.13
C ALA A 37 13.75 14.64 -0.83
N LEU A 38 14.58 13.60 -0.77
CA LEU A 38 15.67 13.41 -1.73
C LEU A 38 15.16 13.21 -3.17
N ILE A 39 14.01 12.53 -3.34
CA ILE A 39 13.38 12.38 -4.67
C ILE A 39 12.89 13.73 -5.19
N ASP A 40 12.26 14.54 -4.34
CA ASP A 40 11.76 15.86 -4.69
C ASP A 40 12.91 16.84 -4.98
N GLU A 41 13.99 16.77 -4.20
CA GLU A 41 15.21 17.58 -4.40
C GLU A 41 15.85 17.31 -5.76
N ASP A 42 16.02 16.04 -6.14
CA ASP A 42 16.52 15.67 -7.47
C ASP A 42 15.68 16.31 -8.61
N LEU A 43 14.35 16.36 -8.45
CA LEU A 43 13.46 16.98 -9.44
C LEU A 43 13.65 18.51 -9.50
N VAL A 44 13.85 19.15 -8.36
CA VAL A 44 14.11 20.60 -8.31
C VAL A 44 15.46 20.92 -8.95
N LEU A 45 16.50 20.15 -8.64
CA LEU A 45 17.86 20.35 -9.13
C LEU A 45 17.99 20.06 -10.64
N ALA A 46 17.26 19.08 -11.16
CA ALA A 46 17.25 18.75 -12.58
C ALA A 46 16.77 19.91 -13.48
N ASN A 47 16.01 20.88 -12.93
CA ASN A 47 15.66 22.09 -13.67
C ASN A 47 16.87 23.00 -13.96
N ASN A 48 17.93 22.89 -13.16
CA ASN A 48 19.15 23.68 -13.31
C ASN A 48 20.29 22.89 -13.96
N GLU A 49 20.33 21.56 -13.78
CA GLU A 49 21.34 20.66 -14.35
C GLU A 49 20.67 19.46 -15.04
N ALA A 50 20.62 19.49 -16.37
CA ALA A 50 19.87 18.54 -17.20
C ALA A 50 20.37 17.07 -17.17
N THR A 51 21.46 16.78 -16.46
CA THR A 51 22.14 15.47 -16.46
C THR A 51 21.80 14.58 -15.27
N SER A 52 21.08 15.08 -14.26
CA SER A 52 20.78 14.31 -13.05
C SER A 52 19.63 13.33 -13.29
N GLU A 53 19.86 12.06 -12.96
CA GLU A 53 18.81 11.03 -12.98
C GLU A 53 17.72 11.40 -11.96
N THR A 54 16.46 11.42 -12.39
CA THR A 54 15.30 11.68 -11.53
C THR A 54 14.27 10.56 -11.70
N ILE A 55 13.29 10.51 -10.79
CA ILE A 55 12.15 9.61 -10.95
C ILE A 55 11.41 9.83 -12.29
N MET A 56 11.45 11.06 -12.83
CA MET A 56 10.81 11.46 -14.08
C MET A 56 11.66 11.22 -15.33
N SER A 57 12.90 10.76 -15.20
CA SER A 57 13.79 10.45 -16.35
C SER A 57 14.06 8.96 -16.55
N THR A 58 13.66 8.10 -15.61
CA THR A 58 13.81 6.63 -15.73
C THR A 58 13.05 6.06 -16.93
N GLN A 59 13.55 4.98 -17.55
CA GLN A 59 12.97 4.42 -18.78
C GLN A 59 12.00 3.27 -18.51
N THR A 60 12.11 2.60 -17.37
CA THR A 60 11.23 1.49 -16.95
C THR A 60 10.84 1.63 -15.48
N LEU A 61 9.73 1.00 -15.07
CA LEU A 61 9.34 0.99 -13.66
C LEU A 61 10.34 0.22 -12.78
N TYR A 62 11.06 -0.75 -13.34
CA TYR A 62 12.19 -1.40 -12.66
C TYR A 62 13.34 -0.41 -12.38
N GLU A 63 13.69 0.44 -13.35
CA GLU A 63 14.66 1.53 -13.12
C GLU A 63 14.13 2.53 -12.08
N THR A 64 12.85 2.90 -12.15
CA THR A 64 12.19 3.72 -11.11
C THR A 64 12.35 3.09 -9.72
N ALA A 65 12.08 1.79 -9.58
CA ALA A 65 12.23 1.07 -8.32
C ALA A 65 13.69 1.05 -7.83
N ARG A 66 14.67 0.87 -8.72
CA ARG A 66 16.10 0.94 -8.39
C ARG A 66 16.53 2.34 -7.95
N TYR A 67 16.05 3.38 -8.65
CA TYR A 67 16.28 4.77 -8.29
C TYR A 67 15.73 5.05 -6.88
N VAL A 68 14.48 4.70 -6.60
CA VAL A 68 13.88 4.87 -5.25
C VAL A 68 14.67 4.09 -4.19
N GLY A 69 15.04 2.84 -4.48
CA GLY A 69 15.88 2.03 -3.60
C GLY A 69 17.26 2.63 -3.34
N SER A 70 17.82 3.39 -4.29
CA SER A 70 19.07 4.12 -4.08
C SER A 70 18.90 5.25 -3.06
N LYS A 71 17.75 5.95 -3.08
CA LYS A 71 17.42 7.00 -2.11
C LYS A 71 17.22 6.43 -0.71
N VAL A 72 16.58 5.26 -0.60
CA VAL A 72 16.50 4.51 0.67
C VAL A 72 17.90 4.24 1.23
N ARG A 73 18.83 3.73 0.40
CA ARG A 73 20.23 3.48 0.81
C ARG A 73 20.99 4.76 1.20
N THR A 74 20.70 5.90 0.57
CA THR A 74 21.28 7.18 0.96
C THR A 74 20.84 7.59 2.37
N VAL A 75 19.55 7.47 2.68
CA VAL A 75 19.01 7.71 4.03
C VAL A 75 19.57 6.71 5.03
N GLU A 76 19.65 5.42 4.65
CA GLU A 76 20.24 4.36 5.46
C GLU A 76 21.66 4.69 5.91
N LYS A 77 22.53 5.10 4.99
CA LYS A 77 23.92 5.48 5.29
C LYS A 77 24.01 6.64 6.30
N ARG A 78 23.02 7.53 6.31
CA ARG A 78 22.99 8.70 7.20
C ARG A 78 22.46 8.35 8.58
N ASP A 79 21.37 7.59 8.64
CA ASP A 79 20.52 7.53 9.83
C ASP A 79 20.56 6.16 10.55
N ARG A 80 20.94 5.05 9.87
CA ARG A 80 20.88 3.71 10.45
C ARG A 80 21.70 3.58 11.74
N ALA A 81 22.96 4.01 11.71
CA ALA A 81 23.87 3.85 12.86
C ALA A 81 23.36 4.59 14.11
N ALA A 82 22.76 5.77 13.94
CA ALA A 82 22.18 6.53 15.05
C ALA A 82 20.92 5.85 15.59
N LEU A 83 20.02 5.39 14.71
CA LEU A 83 18.80 4.68 15.10
C LEU A 83 19.10 3.39 15.87
N GLU A 84 20.02 2.56 15.35
CA GLU A 84 20.42 1.31 15.98
C GLU A 84 21.14 1.55 17.31
N GLY A 85 21.91 2.64 17.42
CA GLY A 85 22.53 3.07 18.67
C GLY A 85 21.53 3.36 19.80
N ASP A 86 20.32 3.82 19.45
CA ASP A 86 19.21 4.08 20.37
C ASP A 86 18.21 2.90 20.47
N GLY A 87 18.51 1.76 19.84
CA GLY A 87 17.67 0.57 19.89
C GLY A 87 16.46 0.58 18.94
N PHE A 88 16.48 1.43 17.91
CA PHE A 88 15.44 1.47 16.87
C PHE A 88 15.92 0.78 15.58
N ASP A 89 15.04 -0.03 15.00
CA ASP A 89 15.30 -0.64 13.70
C ASP A 89 15.19 0.39 12.55
N PHE A 90 16.06 0.25 11.54
CA PHE A 90 15.89 0.93 10.26
C PHE A 90 14.73 0.31 9.48
N ASN A 91 13.51 0.78 9.75
CA ASN A 91 12.27 0.24 9.19
C ASN A 91 11.64 1.21 8.18
N ILE A 92 11.71 0.86 6.90
CA ILE A 92 11.05 1.57 5.80
C ILE A 92 10.64 0.57 4.71
N HIS A 93 9.39 0.65 4.27
CA HIS A 93 8.90 -0.10 3.11
C HIS A 93 8.13 0.84 2.21
N LEU A 94 8.38 0.75 0.91
CA LEU A 94 7.71 1.58 -0.09
C LEU A 94 7.09 0.68 -1.15
N ILE A 95 5.90 1.04 -1.64
CA ILE A 95 5.36 0.49 -2.89
C ILE A 95 5.55 1.54 -3.96
N VAL A 96 6.12 1.17 -5.11
CA VAL A 96 6.24 2.02 -6.29
C VAL A 96 5.40 1.38 -7.38
N GLY A 97 4.37 2.06 -7.88
CA GLY A 97 3.52 1.55 -8.94
C GLY A 97 3.18 2.62 -9.97
N GLY A 98 2.85 2.22 -11.19
CA GLY A 98 2.50 3.17 -12.24
C GLY A 98 2.73 2.63 -13.64
N GLN A 99 2.81 3.54 -14.60
CA GLN A 99 3.04 3.23 -16.00
C GLN A 99 3.86 4.33 -16.67
N ILE A 100 4.77 3.92 -17.56
CA ILE A 100 5.48 4.77 -18.51
C ILE A 100 4.95 4.46 -19.91
N ALA A 101 4.81 5.47 -20.75
CA ALA A 101 4.24 5.37 -22.09
C ALA A 101 4.90 4.26 -22.91
N GLY A 102 4.07 3.40 -23.50
CA GLY A 102 4.52 2.26 -24.31
C GLY A 102 4.94 1.02 -23.52
N LEU A 103 4.91 1.07 -22.18
CA LEU A 103 5.17 -0.09 -21.32
C LEU A 103 3.91 -0.47 -20.53
N SER A 104 3.83 -1.72 -20.10
CA SER A 104 2.76 -2.18 -19.21
C SER A 104 2.90 -1.54 -17.81
N PRO A 105 1.79 -1.36 -17.08
CA PRO A 105 1.86 -0.97 -15.67
C PRO A 105 2.56 -2.03 -14.83
N GLU A 106 3.31 -1.58 -13.84
CA GLU A 106 4.00 -2.44 -12.89
C GLU A 106 3.85 -1.91 -11.47
N ILE A 107 3.99 -2.80 -10.48
CA ILE A 107 4.00 -2.45 -9.06
C ILE A 107 5.17 -3.20 -8.40
N HIS A 108 5.99 -2.47 -7.66
CA HIS A 108 7.19 -2.94 -6.96
C HIS A 108 7.09 -2.67 -5.47
N LEU A 109 7.56 -3.61 -4.65
CA LEU A 109 7.77 -3.43 -3.22
C LEU A 109 9.27 -3.24 -2.98
N ILE A 110 9.63 -2.10 -2.39
CA ILE A 110 10.99 -1.74 -1.98
C ILE A 110 11.17 -2.08 -0.49
N TYR A 111 12.23 -2.81 -0.18
CA TYR A 111 12.62 -3.19 1.19
C TYR A 111 13.57 -2.19 1.84
N PRO A 112 13.80 -2.26 3.16
CA PRO A 112 14.75 -1.38 3.86
C PRO A 112 16.18 -1.40 3.29
N GLN A 113 16.59 -2.49 2.64
CA GLN A 113 17.90 -2.63 1.99
C GLN A 113 17.95 -1.97 0.59
N GLY A 114 16.83 -1.40 0.14
CA GLY A 114 16.66 -0.75 -1.15
C GLY A 114 16.64 -1.69 -2.36
N ASN A 115 16.54 -3.00 -2.15
CA ASN A 115 16.18 -3.97 -3.20
C ASN A 115 14.66 -4.07 -3.33
N SER A 116 14.18 -4.70 -4.40
CA SER A 116 12.75 -4.81 -4.67
C SER A 116 12.32 -6.16 -5.22
N ILE A 117 11.02 -6.44 -5.06
CA ILE A 117 10.26 -7.44 -5.83
C ILE A 117 9.12 -6.74 -6.57
N HIS A 118 8.53 -7.40 -7.56
CA HIS A 118 7.36 -6.88 -8.28
C HIS A 118 6.15 -7.81 -8.16
N ALA A 119 4.96 -7.25 -8.26
CA ALA A 119 3.72 -8.00 -8.34
C ALA A 119 3.65 -8.77 -9.67
N THR A 120 3.09 -9.97 -9.64
CA THR A 120 2.92 -10.82 -10.81
C THR A 120 1.44 -11.16 -10.99
N ARG A 121 1.06 -11.85 -12.07
CA ARG A 121 -0.32 -12.33 -12.22
C ARG A 121 -0.73 -13.30 -11.10
N ASP A 122 0.21 -14.13 -10.64
CA ASP A 122 -0.03 -15.09 -9.55
C ASP A 122 -0.02 -14.43 -8.16
N CYS A 123 0.68 -13.31 -8.01
CA CYS A 123 0.71 -12.50 -6.79
C CYS A 123 0.38 -11.03 -7.14
N PRO A 124 -0.91 -10.71 -7.39
CA PRO A 124 -1.31 -9.46 -8.03
C PRO A 124 -1.42 -8.25 -7.09
N PHE A 125 -1.07 -8.40 -5.80
CA PHE A 125 -1.11 -7.31 -4.84
C PHE A 125 0.09 -7.36 -3.89
N LEU A 126 0.48 -6.19 -3.39
CA LEU A 126 1.53 -6.00 -2.39
C LEU A 126 0.95 -5.20 -1.22
N GLN A 127 1.43 -5.46 -0.01
CA GLN A 127 1.00 -4.76 1.19
C GLN A 127 2.23 -4.32 2.00
N ILE A 128 2.11 -3.18 2.68
CA ILE A 128 3.12 -2.62 3.59
C ILE A 128 2.45 -2.13 4.88
N GLY A 129 3.21 -2.02 5.97
CA GLY A 129 2.68 -1.68 7.30
C GLY A 129 1.97 -2.85 8.00
N GLU A 130 0.79 -2.61 8.55
CA GLU A 130 0.01 -3.62 9.29
C GLU A 130 -0.84 -4.47 8.33
N THR A 131 -0.24 -5.53 7.78
CA THR A 131 -0.82 -6.26 6.63
C THR A 131 -1.71 -7.44 7.02
N LYS A 132 -1.57 -7.98 8.24
CA LYS A 132 -2.12 -9.29 8.63
C LYS A 132 -3.64 -9.34 8.69
N TYR A 133 -4.29 -8.26 9.15
CA TYR A 133 -5.72 -8.24 9.42
C TYR A 133 -6.57 -8.17 8.14
N GLY A 134 -6.13 -7.37 7.16
CA GLY A 134 -6.82 -7.22 5.88
C GLY A 134 -6.47 -8.26 4.81
N LYS A 135 -5.32 -8.95 4.95
CA LYS A 135 -4.87 -9.94 3.97
C LYS A 135 -5.89 -11.06 3.63
N PRO A 136 -6.64 -11.64 4.59
CA PRO A 136 -7.50 -12.79 4.30
C PRO A 136 -8.67 -12.51 3.34
N ILE A 137 -9.15 -11.26 3.19
CA ILE A 137 -10.18 -10.95 2.20
C ILE A 137 -9.58 -10.83 0.79
N LEU A 138 -8.36 -10.31 0.69
CA LEU A 138 -7.60 -10.23 -0.56
C LEU A 138 -7.27 -11.65 -1.06
N ASP A 139 -6.72 -12.51 -0.20
CA ASP A 139 -6.35 -13.89 -0.55
C ASP A 139 -7.53 -14.74 -1.04
N ARG A 140 -8.77 -14.40 -0.66
CA ARG A 140 -9.96 -15.18 -1.02
C ARG A 140 -10.69 -14.69 -2.25
N GLY A 141 -10.66 -13.39 -2.51
CA GLY A 141 -11.54 -12.77 -3.51
C GLY A 141 -10.83 -11.96 -4.58
N PHE A 142 -9.58 -11.55 -4.36
CA PHE A 142 -8.84 -10.71 -5.29
C PHE A 142 -7.91 -11.54 -6.17
N ASN A 143 -7.94 -11.28 -7.48
CA ASN A 143 -7.05 -11.88 -8.47
C ASN A 143 -6.77 -10.88 -9.62
N TYR A 144 -5.84 -11.22 -10.52
CA TYR A 144 -5.41 -10.34 -11.61
C TYR A 144 -6.54 -9.87 -12.55
N GLU A 145 -7.60 -10.66 -12.73
CA GLU A 145 -8.75 -10.34 -13.59
C GLU A 145 -9.85 -9.55 -12.85
N THR A 146 -9.62 -9.18 -11.58
CA THR A 146 -10.59 -8.41 -10.79
C THR A 146 -10.75 -7.02 -11.39
N SER A 147 -12.01 -6.59 -11.58
CA SER A 147 -12.31 -5.25 -12.10
C SER A 147 -11.74 -4.16 -11.19
N LEU A 148 -11.36 -3.00 -11.75
CA LEU A 148 -10.82 -1.89 -10.96
C LEU A 148 -11.80 -1.42 -9.86
N SER A 149 -13.10 -1.42 -10.16
CA SER A 149 -14.14 -1.07 -9.17
C SER A 149 -14.21 -2.08 -8.02
N ASP A 150 -14.09 -3.38 -8.30
CA ASP A 150 -14.11 -4.39 -7.25
C ASP A 150 -12.79 -4.43 -6.48
N ALA A 151 -11.65 -4.16 -7.14
CA ALA A 151 -10.35 -4.00 -6.49
C ALA A 151 -10.38 -2.90 -5.42
N VAL A 152 -11.03 -1.77 -5.71
CA VAL A 152 -11.24 -0.69 -4.72
C VAL A 152 -12.06 -1.18 -3.53
N LYS A 153 -13.16 -1.91 -3.77
CA LYS A 153 -13.99 -2.46 -2.68
C LYS A 153 -13.19 -3.43 -1.81
N PHE A 154 -12.42 -4.33 -2.43
CA PHE A 154 -11.52 -5.25 -1.72
C PHE A 154 -10.49 -4.51 -0.88
N GLY A 155 -9.87 -3.46 -1.43
CA GLY A 155 -8.92 -2.61 -0.73
C GLY A 155 -9.54 -1.91 0.49
N ILE A 156 -10.72 -1.31 0.32
CA ILE A 156 -11.42 -0.62 1.42
C ILE A 156 -11.85 -1.61 2.51
N ILE A 157 -12.40 -2.78 2.16
CA ILE A 157 -12.78 -3.81 3.13
C ILE A 157 -11.55 -4.35 3.87
N SER A 158 -10.43 -4.53 3.17
CA SER A 158 -9.15 -4.92 3.78
C SER A 158 -8.68 -3.88 4.81
N ILE A 159 -8.80 -2.58 4.50
CA ILE A 159 -8.45 -1.50 5.44
C ILE A 159 -9.46 -1.46 6.61
N ASP A 160 -10.76 -1.56 6.37
CA ASP A 160 -11.80 -1.60 7.41
C ASP A 160 -11.55 -2.72 8.45
N ALA A 161 -11.24 -3.93 7.99
CA ALA A 161 -10.88 -5.04 8.87
C ALA A 161 -9.62 -4.74 9.72
N THR A 162 -8.67 -4.01 9.13
CA THR A 162 -7.43 -3.61 9.80
C THR A 162 -7.69 -2.53 10.84
N MET A 163 -8.45 -1.48 10.53
CA MET A 163 -8.78 -0.38 11.46
C MET A 163 -9.53 -0.89 12.69
N LYS A 164 -10.43 -1.86 12.52
CA LYS A 164 -11.17 -2.50 13.63
C LYS A 164 -10.28 -3.31 14.57
N SER A 165 -9.13 -3.77 14.08
CA SER A 165 -8.24 -4.68 14.82
C SER A 165 -6.97 -4.01 15.32
N ASN A 166 -6.58 -2.86 14.75
CA ASN A 166 -5.37 -2.13 15.11
C ASN A 166 -5.57 -0.61 15.00
N VAL A 167 -5.54 0.07 16.15
CA VAL A 167 -5.71 1.54 16.27
C VAL A 167 -4.63 2.37 15.58
N ALA A 168 -3.49 1.75 15.21
CA ALA A 168 -2.44 2.43 14.44
C ALA A 168 -2.84 2.66 12.97
N VAL A 169 -3.92 2.04 12.49
CA VAL A 169 -4.47 2.20 11.15
C VAL A 169 -5.82 2.90 11.27
N GLY A 170 -6.00 3.99 10.54
CA GLY A 170 -7.22 4.78 10.58
C GLY A 170 -7.34 5.75 9.41
N PRO A 171 -8.51 6.37 9.24
CA PRO A 171 -8.73 7.43 8.26
C PRO A 171 -7.85 8.66 8.55
N PRO A 172 -7.63 9.54 7.56
CA PRO A 172 -8.16 9.45 6.20
C PRO A 172 -7.42 8.42 5.33
N ILE A 173 -8.16 7.81 4.39
CA ILE A 173 -7.63 6.85 3.41
C ILE A 173 -7.50 7.55 2.05
N ASP A 174 -6.27 7.68 1.55
CA ASP A 174 -6.02 8.16 0.19
C ASP A 174 -6.11 6.98 -0.81
N LEU A 175 -6.86 7.17 -1.90
CA LEU A 175 -7.07 6.19 -2.97
C LEU A 175 -6.68 6.80 -4.32
N LEU A 176 -6.00 6.00 -5.14
CA LEU A 176 -5.74 6.28 -6.55
C LEU A 176 -6.14 5.05 -7.37
N CYS A 177 -7.05 5.26 -8.30
CA CYS A 177 -7.37 4.30 -9.36
C CYS A 177 -6.63 4.71 -10.62
N TYR A 178 -5.97 3.76 -11.27
CA TYR A 178 -5.22 4.02 -12.49
C TYR A 178 -5.71 3.08 -13.59
N GLU A 179 -6.14 3.66 -14.70
CA GLU A 179 -6.54 2.91 -15.89
C GLU A 179 -5.34 2.75 -16.81
N VAL A 180 -5.16 1.54 -17.34
CA VAL A 180 -4.07 1.21 -18.27
C VAL A 180 -4.12 2.15 -19.47
N ASP A 181 -2.95 2.65 -19.87
CA ASP A 181 -2.73 3.56 -20.99
C ASP A 181 -3.36 4.96 -20.86
N SER A 182 -3.99 5.27 -19.71
CA SER A 182 -4.54 6.61 -19.46
C SER A 182 -3.44 7.67 -19.32
N LEU A 183 -2.28 7.28 -18.75
CA LEU A 183 -1.13 8.15 -18.46
C LEU A 183 -1.51 9.46 -17.74
N VAL A 184 -2.59 9.42 -16.96
CA VAL A 184 -3.10 10.50 -16.12
C VAL A 184 -3.62 9.94 -14.81
N ALA A 185 -3.43 10.67 -13.71
CA ALA A 185 -3.84 10.20 -12.39
C ALA A 185 -5.06 10.98 -11.86
N ASN A 186 -6.15 10.95 -12.61
CA ASN A 186 -7.36 11.75 -12.32
C ASN A 186 -8.33 11.09 -11.33
N LEU A 187 -8.33 9.76 -11.24
CA LEU A 187 -9.25 9.03 -10.36
C LEU A 187 -8.66 8.93 -8.94
N ARG A 188 -8.70 10.04 -8.21
CA ARG A 188 -8.23 10.13 -6.82
C ARG A 188 -9.40 10.40 -5.88
N MET A 189 -9.33 9.82 -4.69
CA MET A 189 -10.32 10.01 -3.65
C MET A 189 -9.63 10.00 -2.29
N ARG A 190 -10.16 10.77 -1.35
CA ARG A 190 -9.77 10.70 0.06
C ARG A 190 -11.02 10.43 0.87
N LEU A 191 -10.99 9.34 1.63
CA LEU A 191 -12.09 8.92 2.50
C LEU A 191 -11.75 9.33 3.92
N ASP A 192 -12.42 10.36 4.43
CA ASP A 192 -12.35 10.75 5.83
C ASP A 192 -13.16 9.77 6.71
N GLU A 193 -13.08 9.93 8.04
CA GLU A 193 -13.71 9.00 8.99
C GLU A 193 -15.24 8.95 8.84
N ASP A 194 -15.87 10.07 8.52
CA ASP A 194 -17.30 10.25 8.34
C ASP A 194 -17.77 10.11 6.88
N ASP A 195 -16.89 9.68 5.96
CA ASP A 195 -17.23 9.52 4.56
C ASP A 195 -18.43 8.54 4.36
N PRO A 196 -19.52 8.97 3.71
CA PRO A 196 -20.72 8.14 3.55
C PRO A 196 -20.47 6.81 2.85
N TYR A 197 -19.57 6.78 1.86
CA TYR A 197 -19.24 5.57 1.12
C TYR A 197 -18.45 4.59 1.98
N LEU A 198 -17.47 5.07 2.76
CA LEU A 198 -16.72 4.24 3.72
C LEU A 198 -17.64 3.64 4.80
N GLN A 199 -18.57 4.44 5.33
CA GLN A 199 -19.55 3.96 6.31
C GLN A 199 -20.52 2.93 5.70
N GLU A 200 -20.99 3.18 4.48
CA GLU A 200 -21.91 2.28 3.79
C GLU A 200 -21.28 0.92 3.47
N ILE A 201 -20.07 0.90 2.93
CA ILE A 201 -19.38 -0.34 2.56
C ILE A 201 -19.06 -1.19 3.80
N GLY A 202 -18.56 -0.56 4.87
CA GLY A 202 -18.27 -1.22 6.14
C GLY A 202 -19.53 -1.84 6.76
N ARG A 203 -20.64 -1.10 6.77
CA ARG A 203 -21.94 -1.58 7.27
C ARG A 203 -22.49 -2.74 6.42
N LYS A 204 -22.46 -2.61 5.09
CA LYS A 204 -22.93 -3.66 4.18
C LYS A 204 -22.12 -4.95 4.34
N TRP A 205 -20.81 -4.83 4.43
CA TRP A 205 -19.90 -5.95 4.63
C TRP A 205 -20.17 -6.69 5.95
N GLN A 206 -20.24 -5.94 7.06
CA GLN A 206 -20.52 -6.51 8.38
C GLN A 206 -21.84 -7.26 8.42
N ASN A 207 -22.91 -6.65 7.90
CA ASN A 207 -24.23 -7.27 7.85
C ASN A 207 -24.24 -8.52 6.96
N GLY A 208 -23.51 -8.48 5.84
CA GLY A 208 -23.36 -9.61 4.92
C GLY A 208 -22.70 -10.82 5.58
N ILE A 209 -21.58 -10.63 6.29
CA ILE A 209 -20.90 -11.71 7.00
C ILE A 209 -21.79 -12.31 8.09
N VAL A 210 -22.42 -11.48 8.92
CA VAL A 210 -23.28 -11.96 10.01
C VAL A 210 -24.46 -12.77 9.45
N LYS A 211 -25.06 -12.32 8.35
CA LYS A 211 -26.11 -13.07 7.67
C LYS A 211 -25.60 -14.42 7.16
N LEU A 212 -24.46 -14.42 6.46
CA LEU A 212 -23.84 -15.64 5.93
C LEU A 212 -23.57 -16.66 7.04
N VAL A 213 -23.06 -16.23 8.20
CA VAL A 213 -22.81 -17.11 9.35
C VAL A 213 -24.09 -17.70 9.91
N LYS A 214 -25.19 -16.92 9.98
CA LYS A 214 -26.49 -17.43 10.44
C LYS A 214 -27.10 -18.47 9.49
N ASP A 215 -26.80 -18.36 8.20
CA ASP A 215 -27.27 -19.28 7.16
C ASP A 215 -26.41 -20.55 7.08
N MET A 216 -25.33 -20.66 7.87
CA MET A 216 -24.46 -21.85 7.89
C MET A 216 -25.16 -23.06 8.55
N PRO A 217 -24.80 -24.29 8.13
CA PRO A 217 -25.29 -25.51 8.77
C PRO A 217 -25.00 -25.53 10.28
N VAL A 218 -25.97 -26.03 11.06
CA VAL A 218 -25.78 -26.24 12.49
C VAL A 218 -24.68 -27.29 12.73
N PRO A 219 -23.80 -27.10 13.72
CA PRO A 219 -22.82 -28.13 14.06
C PRO A 219 -23.51 -29.41 14.52
N ASP A 220 -23.13 -30.54 13.92
CA ASP A 220 -23.62 -31.86 14.30
C ASP A 220 -22.80 -32.40 15.49
N PHE A 221 -23.30 -32.14 16.70
CA PHE A 221 -22.72 -32.64 17.94
C PHE A 221 -23.04 -34.12 18.22
N ALA A 222 -23.84 -34.79 17.38
CA ALA A 222 -24.16 -36.21 17.55
C ALA A 222 -23.08 -37.15 16.97
N LYS A 223 -22.05 -36.60 16.29
CA LYS A 223 -20.89 -37.38 15.85
C LYS A 223 -20.10 -37.87 17.07
N HIS A 224 -19.95 -39.19 17.20
CA HIS A 224 -19.14 -39.81 18.25
C HIS A 224 -17.72 -39.24 18.23
N SER A 225 -17.39 -38.47 19.26
CA SER A 225 -16.04 -37.99 19.51
C SER A 225 -15.20 -39.13 20.12
N LEU A 226 -14.41 -39.80 19.28
CA LEU A 226 -13.32 -40.64 19.78
C LEU A 226 -12.28 -39.71 20.45
N GLY A 227 -12.27 -39.65 21.78
CA GLY A 227 -11.13 -39.13 22.54
C GLY A 227 -11.27 -37.78 23.27
N PHE A 228 -12.46 -37.21 23.50
CA PHE A 228 -12.56 -36.18 24.54
C PHE A 228 -12.44 -36.87 25.91
N ALA A 229 -11.28 -36.71 26.55
CA ALA A 229 -11.14 -37.02 27.96
C ALA A 229 -12.05 -36.07 28.75
N THR A 230 -13.22 -36.54 29.15
CA THR A 230 -14.03 -35.89 30.17
C THR A 230 -13.32 -36.10 31.50
N ALA A 231 -12.76 -35.04 32.08
CA ALA A 231 -12.37 -35.07 33.49
C ALA A 231 -13.64 -35.23 34.31
N ALA A 232 -13.74 -36.36 35.03
CA ALA A 232 -14.72 -36.57 36.08
C ALA A 232 -14.31 -35.81 37.35
#